data_AF-A0A951VXN7-F1
#
_entry.id   AF-A0A951VXN7-F1
#
_cell.length_a   1.000
_cell.length_b   1.000
_cell.length_c   1.000
_cell.angle_alpha   90.00
_cell.angle_beta   90.00
_cell.angle_gamma   90.00
#
_symmetry.space_group_name_H-M   'P 1'
#
loop_
_entity.id
_entity.type
_entity.pdbx_description
1 polymer ?
#
loop_
_entity_poly.entity_id
_entity_poly.type
_entity_poly.pdbx_seq_one_letter_code
_entity_poly.pdbx_strand_id
1 'polypeptide(L)'
;LAAIIQNFFIKREIPVFTLPFVLVTWAIIFMANKYFVEFVALPEIAVLSTNDYFFFALKGYGQVIFQDSLLSGLIFFVAVFISSPIAALYGLAAALLSGIIALSVSAPIDNVGIGLFSFNAVLCAIVFANDKLVDAELWFASTNISICVGVVYHSIMEKAKKQ
;
A
#
# COMPACT_ATOMS: atom_id res chain seq x y z
N LEU A 1 18.42 11.72 -1.79
CA LEU A 1 17.69 12.17 -2.99
C LEU A 1 16.22 12.50 -2.69
N ALA A 2 15.44 11.56 -2.15
CA ALA A 2 14.01 11.79 -1.84
C ALA A 2 13.78 13.01 -0.93
N ALA A 3 14.59 13.18 0.13
CA ALA A 3 14.50 14.35 1.01
C ALA A 3 14.75 15.70 0.31
N ILE A 4 15.63 15.74 -0.70
CA ILE A 4 15.92 16.96 -1.47
C ILE A 4 14.71 17.33 -2.32
N ILE A 5 14.13 16.34 -3.01
CA ILE A 5 12.91 16.50 -3.81
C ILE A 5 11.75 16.93 -2.90
N GLN A 6 11.57 16.27 -1.75
CA GLN A 6 10.54 16.62 -0.77
C GLN A 6 10.68 18.08 -0.30
N ASN A 7 11.90 18.51 0.06
CA ASN A 7 12.16 19.88 0.49
C ASN A 7 11.82 20.92 -0.59
N PHE A 8 12.03 20.60 -1.87
CA PHE A 8 11.65 21.47 -2.98
C PHE A 8 10.14 21.73 -3.04
N PHE A 9 9.31 20.70 -2.82
CA PHE A 9 7.86 20.83 -2.82
C PHE A 9 7.31 21.46 -1.53
N ILE A 10 7.92 21.20 -0.38
CA ILE A 10 7.56 21.85 0.89
C ILE A 10 7.72 23.37 0.78
N LYS A 11 8.81 23.85 0.17
CA LYS A 11 9.01 25.30 -0.08
C LYS A 11 7.96 25.94 -1.00
N ARG A 12 7.19 25.13 -1.73
CA ARG A 12 6.12 25.58 -2.63
C ARG A 12 4.73 25.31 -2.06
N GLU A 13 4.65 24.83 -0.82
CA GLU A 13 3.38 24.49 -0.13
C GLU A 13 2.54 23.43 -0.87
N ILE A 14 3.20 22.55 -1.64
CA ILE A 14 2.52 21.48 -2.38
C ILE A 14 2.68 20.16 -1.59
N PRO A 15 1.59 19.53 -1.11
CA PRO A 15 1.65 18.22 -0.48
C PRO A 15 1.93 17.15 -1.55
N VAL A 16 3.12 16.56 -1.50
CA VAL A 16 3.53 15.51 -2.44
C VAL A 16 3.55 14.11 -1.82
N PHE A 17 3.15 13.97 -0.55
CA PHE A 17 3.05 12.70 0.17
C PHE A 17 4.29 11.80 -0.05
N THR A 18 4.10 10.59 -0.55
CA THR A 18 5.14 9.59 -0.78
C THR A 18 5.78 9.69 -2.18
N LEU A 19 5.38 10.66 -3.01
CA LEU A 19 5.86 10.80 -4.39
C LEU A 19 7.38 10.87 -4.51
N PRO A 20 8.12 11.62 -3.66
CA PRO A 20 9.58 11.63 -3.73
C PRO A 20 10.23 10.28 -3.43
N PHE A 21 9.64 9.49 -2.53
CA PHE A 21 10.10 8.12 -2.27
C PHE A 21 9.84 7.24 -3.51
N VAL A 22 8.64 7.29 -4.08
CA VAL A 22 8.26 6.48 -5.27
C VAL A 22 9.18 6.78 -6.46
N LEU A 23 9.40 8.05 -6.78
CA LEU A 23 10.25 8.44 -7.92
C LEU A 23 11.70 7.96 -7.76
N VAL A 24 12.25 8.10 -6.56
CA VAL A 24 13.63 7.67 -6.28
C VAL A 24 13.73 6.15 -6.33
N THR A 25 12.78 5.43 -5.75
CA THR A 25 12.73 3.97 -5.79
C THR A 25 12.61 3.45 -7.23
N TRP A 26 11.74 4.04 -8.06
CA TRP A 26 11.64 3.68 -9.48
C TRP A 26 12.95 3.93 -10.24
N ALA A 27 13.61 5.07 -10.01
CA ALA A 27 14.89 5.35 -10.65
C ALA A 27 15.97 4.34 -10.23
N ILE A 28 16.04 3.99 -8.95
CA ILE A 28 16.98 2.97 -8.43
C ILE A 28 16.69 1.61 -9.06
N ILE A 29 15.42 1.16 -9.05
CA ILE A 29 15.02 -0.13 -9.61
C ILE A 29 15.30 -0.19 -11.12
N PHE A 30 15.01 0.89 -11.86
CA PHE A 30 15.30 0.96 -13.30
C PHE A 30 16.81 0.84 -13.58
N MET A 31 17.63 1.56 -12.83
CA MET A 31 19.09 1.48 -12.95
C MET A 31 19.62 0.10 -12.56
N ALA A 32 19.10 -0.49 -11.48
CA ALA A 32 19.48 -1.82 -11.03
C ALA A 32 19.12 -2.90 -12.06
N ASN A 33 17.93 -2.86 -12.64
CA ASN A 33 17.52 -3.79 -13.71
C ASN A 33 18.32 -3.62 -15.00
N LYS A 34 18.86 -2.42 -15.28
CA LYS A 34 19.66 -2.19 -16.48
C LYS A 34 21.13 -2.61 -16.33
N TYR A 35 21.72 -2.41 -15.16
CA TYR A 35 23.16 -2.55 -14.96
C TYR A 35 23.58 -3.65 -13.97
N PHE A 36 22.64 -4.15 -13.14
CA PHE A 36 22.92 -5.03 -12.01
C PHE A 36 21.90 -6.18 -11.89
N VAL A 37 21.41 -6.72 -13.02
CA VAL A 37 20.38 -7.78 -13.09
C VAL A 37 20.67 -8.95 -12.14
N GLU A 38 21.93 -9.37 -12.05
CA GLU A 38 22.36 -10.50 -11.23
C GLU A 38 22.11 -10.30 -9.71
N PHE A 39 22.09 -9.05 -9.24
CA PHE A 39 21.81 -8.72 -7.84
C PHE A 39 20.31 -8.54 -7.55
N VAL A 40 19.49 -8.28 -8.58
CA VAL A 40 18.04 -8.11 -8.45
C VAL A 40 17.32 -9.45 -8.52
N ALA A 41 17.86 -10.41 -9.29
CA ALA A 41 17.34 -11.76 -9.39
C ALA A 41 17.76 -12.60 -8.18
N LEU A 42 17.15 -12.35 -7.01
CA LEU A 42 17.27 -13.27 -5.89
C LEU A 42 16.46 -14.54 -6.18
N PRO A 43 16.98 -15.74 -5.86
CA PRO A 43 16.23 -16.97 -5.98
C PRO A 43 15.00 -16.90 -5.06
N GLU A 44 13.84 -17.26 -5.62
CA GLU A 44 12.59 -17.35 -4.89
C GLU A 44 12.71 -18.51 -3.88
N ILE A 45 13.13 -18.20 -2.65
CA ILE A 45 13.10 -19.18 -1.57
C ILE A 45 11.62 -19.34 -1.22
N ALA A 46 11.08 -20.53 -1.45
CA ALA A 46 9.74 -20.90 -1.01
C ALA A 46 9.70 -20.88 0.52
N VAL A 47 9.43 -19.70 1.09
CA VAL A 47 9.13 -19.55 2.51
C VAL A 47 7.73 -20.09 2.72
N LEU A 48 7.58 -21.02 3.68
CA LEU A 48 6.28 -21.51 4.11
C LEU A 48 5.49 -20.35 4.74
N SER A 49 4.76 -19.63 3.91
CA SER A 49 3.77 -18.66 4.34
C SER A 49 2.67 -19.41 5.07
N THR A 50 2.52 -19.16 6.37
CA THR A 50 1.33 -19.58 7.09
C THR A 50 0.16 -18.77 6.51
N ASN A 51 -0.77 -19.48 5.89
CA ASN A 51 -1.94 -18.99 5.15
C ASN A 51 -2.96 -18.26 6.05
N ASP A 52 -2.54 -17.19 6.70
CA ASP A 52 -3.37 -16.36 7.55
C ASP A 52 -3.96 -15.20 6.74
N TYR A 53 -4.82 -15.58 5.79
CA TYR A 53 -5.55 -14.63 4.95
C TYR A 53 -6.50 -13.75 5.77
N PHE A 54 -6.91 -14.18 6.97
CA PHE A 54 -7.85 -13.45 7.82
C PHE A 54 -7.33 -12.10 8.31
N PHE A 55 -6.01 -11.93 8.39
CA PHE A 55 -5.41 -10.71 8.90
C PHE A 55 -4.92 -9.75 7.80
N PHE A 56 -5.42 -9.91 6.56
CA PHE A 56 -5.03 -9.07 5.42
C PHE A 56 -5.14 -7.57 5.71
N ALA A 57 -6.16 -7.15 6.46
CA ALA A 57 -6.38 -5.74 6.77
C ALA A 57 -5.30 -5.18 7.71
N LEU A 58 -4.91 -5.96 8.74
CA LEU A 58 -3.81 -5.59 9.64
C LEU A 58 -2.45 -5.71 8.96
N LYS A 59 -2.25 -6.73 8.13
CA LYS A 59 -1.05 -6.81 7.27
C LYS A 59 -0.98 -5.64 6.29
N GLY A 60 -2.11 -5.09 5.85
CA GLY A 60 -2.19 -3.85 5.07
C GLY A 60 -1.49 -2.66 5.75
N TYR A 61 -1.55 -2.55 7.08
CA TYR A 61 -0.75 -1.57 7.82
C TYR A 61 0.75 -1.87 7.72
N GLY A 62 1.17 -3.11 7.95
CA GLY A 62 2.57 -3.51 7.84
C GLY A 62 3.15 -3.25 6.44
N GLN A 63 2.35 -3.49 5.41
CA GLN A 63 2.75 -3.28 4.02
C GLN A 63 3.02 -1.83 3.65
N VAL A 64 2.48 -0.85 4.39
CA VAL A 64 2.83 0.56 4.18
C VAL A 64 4.35 0.80 4.34
N ILE A 65 5.01 -0.03 5.16
CA ILE A 65 6.47 -0.03 5.35
C ILE A 65 7.13 -1.30 4.79
N PHE A 66 6.47 -1.96 3.83
CA PHE A 66 6.94 -3.18 3.15
C PHE A 66 7.21 -4.36 4.09
N GLN A 67 6.37 -4.55 5.12
CA GLN A 67 6.46 -5.65 6.06
C GLN A 67 5.27 -6.60 5.94
N ASP A 68 5.53 -7.83 5.46
CA ASP A 68 4.56 -8.94 5.50
C ASP A 68 4.59 -9.66 6.86
N SER A 69 4.27 -8.94 7.93
CA SER A 69 4.19 -9.51 9.27
C SER A 69 2.99 -8.95 10.02
N LEU A 70 2.19 -9.85 10.60
CA LEU A 70 1.05 -9.46 11.43
C LEU A 70 1.49 -8.58 12.61
N LEU A 71 2.63 -8.91 13.23
CA LEU A 71 3.16 -8.14 14.35
C LEU A 71 3.53 -6.71 13.92
N SER A 72 4.17 -6.55 12.75
CA SER A 72 4.49 -5.23 12.21
C SER A 72 3.22 -4.43 11.93
N GLY A 73 2.21 -5.06 11.33
CA GLY A 73 0.91 -4.45 11.08
C GLY A 73 0.19 -4.01 12.35
N LEU A 74 0.19 -4.84 13.40
CA LEU A 74 -0.38 -4.50 14.70
C LEU A 74 0.35 -3.34 15.37
N ILE A 75 1.69 -3.36 15.39
CA ILE A 75 2.50 -2.28 15.96
C ILE A 75 2.19 -0.97 15.23
N PHE A 76 2.12 -0.98 13.91
CA PHE A 76 1.82 0.22 13.14
C PHE A 76 0.37 0.68 13.37
N PHE A 77 -0.62 -0.21 13.35
CA PHE A 77 -1.99 0.12 13.68
C PHE A 77 -2.11 0.79 15.05
N VAL A 78 -1.48 0.21 16.09
CA VAL A 78 -1.48 0.77 17.45
C VAL A 78 -0.78 2.13 17.48
N ALA A 79 0.33 2.31 16.76
CA ALA A 79 1.01 3.60 16.69
C ALA A 79 0.11 4.69 16.07
N VAL A 80 -0.61 4.38 14.98
CA VAL A 80 -1.59 5.30 14.40
C VAL A 80 -2.75 5.53 15.35
N PHE A 81 -3.24 4.49 16.03
CA PHE A 81 -4.37 4.58 16.97
C PHE A 81 -4.05 5.49 18.17
N ILE A 82 -2.84 5.40 18.71
CA ILE A 82 -2.37 6.30 19.78
C ILE A 82 -2.33 7.76 19.31
N SER A 83 -1.93 8.00 18.06
CA SER A 83 -1.86 9.35 17.50
C SER A 83 -3.23 9.92 17.11
N SER A 84 -4.08 9.10 16.50
CA SER A 84 -5.43 9.45 16.04
C SER A 84 -6.27 8.17 15.90
N PRO A 85 -7.14 7.87 16.88
CA PRO A 85 -8.03 6.72 16.82
C PRO A 85 -8.93 6.72 15.58
N ILE A 86 -9.41 7.90 15.17
CA ILE A 86 -10.28 8.05 13.99
C ILE A 86 -9.54 7.65 12.72
N ALA A 87 -8.30 8.11 12.54
CA ALA A 87 -7.48 7.74 11.39
C ALA A 87 -7.16 6.24 11.34
N ALA A 88 -6.86 5.63 12.49
CA ALA A 88 -6.64 4.19 12.57
C ALA A 88 -7.90 3.38 12.23
N LEU A 89 -9.08 3.81 12.69
CA LEU A 89 -10.33 3.13 12.36
C LEU A 89 -10.71 3.30 10.88
N TYR A 90 -10.48 4.48 10.30
CA TYR A 90 -10.71 4.73 8.87
C TYR A 90 -9.76 3.91 8.01
N GLY A 91 -8.46 3.87 8.36
CA GLY A 91 -7.48 3.03 7.69
C GLY A 91 -7.84 1.54 7.77
N LEU A 92 -8.36 1.07 8.92
CA LEU A 92 -8.80 -0.31 9.07
C LEU A 92 -10.04 -0.62 8.22
N ALA A 93 -11.02 0.28 8.19
CA ALA A 93 -12.20 0.16 7.34
C ALA A 93 -11.83 0.15 5.84
N ALA A 94 -10.92 1.03 5.43
CA ALA A 94 -10.43 1.08 4.06
C ALA A 94 -9.65 -0.18 3.67
N ALA A 95 -8.81 -0.70 4.57
CA ALA A 95 -8.08 -1.95 4.36
C ALA A 95 -9.02 -3.14 4.15
N LEU A 96 -10.07 -3.25 4.98
CA LEU A 96 -11.11 -4.27 4.85
C LEU A 96 -11.87 -4.12 3.53
N LEU A 97 -12.34 -2.91 3.22
CA LEU A 97 -13.09 -2.61 2.00
C LEU A 97 -12.29 -2.96 0.75
N SER A 98 -11.06 -2.50 0.65
CA SER A 98 -10.23 -2.74 -0.55
C SER A 98 -9.85 -4.21 -0.70
N GLY A 99 -9.59 -4.92 0.42
CA GLY A 99 -9.32 -6.36 0.36
C GLY A 99 -10.56 -7.18 -0.03
N ILE A 100 -11.75 -6.83 0.46
CA ILE A 100 -13.01 -7.47 0.04
C ILE A 100 -13.27 -7.21 -1.46
N ILE A 101 -13.07 -5.98 -1.93
CA ILE A 101 -13.20 -5.65 -3.35
C ILE A 101 -12.19 -6.46 -4.18
N ALA A 102 -10.93 -6.57 -3.73
CA ALA A 102 -9.90 -7.37 -4.39
C ALA A 102 -10.31 -8.84 -4.53
N LEU A 103 -10.85 -9.44 -3.46
CA LEU A 103 -11.36 -10.81 -3.50
C LEU A 103 -12.56 -10.94 -4.44
N SER A 104 -13.44 -9.95 -4.46
CA SER A 104 -14.65 -9.94 -5.33
C SER A 104 -14.31 -9.90 -6.82
N VAL A 105 -13.16 -9.33 -7.18
CA VAL A 105 -12.64 -9.30 -8.57
C VAL A 105 -11.65 -10.42 -8.86
N SER A 106 -11.58 -11.44 -8.01
CA SER A 106 -10.69 -12.61 -8.16
C SER A 106 -9.19 -12.26 -8.23
N ALA A 107 -8.76 -11.22 -7.50
CA ALA A 107 -7.34 -10.94 -7.33
C ALA A 107 -6.63 -12.12 -6.61
N PRO A 108 -5.31 -12.34 -6.81
CA PRO A 108 -4.60 -13.46 -6.21
C PRO A 108 -4.68 -13.42 -4.70
N ILE A 109 -5.16 -14.52 -4.10
CA ILE A 109 -5.43 -14.60 -2.67
C ILE A 109 -4.16 -14.40 -1.83
N ASP A 110 -3.01 -14.80 -2.34
CA ASP A 110 -1.71 -14.59 -1.68
C ASP A 110 -1.36 -13.10 -1.58
N ASN A 111 -1.55 -12.35 -2.67
CA ASN A 111 -1.32 -10.91 -2.70
C ASN A 111 -2.32 -10.15 -1.80
N VAL A 112 -3.58 -10.61 -1.76
CA VAL A 112 -4.56 -10.06 -0.81
C VAL A 112 -4.13 -10.38 0.62
N GLY A 113 -3.77 -11.63 0.90
CA GLY A 113 -3.39 -12.12 2.23
C GLY A 113 -2.23 -11.37 2.85
N ILE A 114 -1.23 -10.99 2.06
CA ILE A 114 -0.10 -10.18 2.54
C ILE A 114 -0.45 -8.69 2.72
N GLY A 115 -1.66 -8.25 2.35
CA GLY A 115 -2.10 -6.86 2.48
C GLY A 115 -1.77 -5.96 1.29
N LEU A 116 -1.35 -6.52 0.15
CA LEU A 116 -0.86 -5.75 -1.02
C LEU A 116 -1.95 -4.89 -1.66
N PHE A 117 -3.21 -5.32 -1.59
CA PHE A 117 -4.36 -4.54 -2.07
C PHE A 117 -4.92 -3.55 -1.02
N SER A 118 -4.36 -3.54 0.19
CA SER A 118 -4.88 -2.75 1.31
C SER A 118 -4.01 -1.56 1.70
N PHE A 119 -2.68 -1.63 1.52
CA PHE A 119 -1.79 -0.58 2.07
C PHE A 119 -2.01 0.83 1.47
N ASN A 120 -2.26 0.95 0.17
CA ASN A 120 -2.55 2.24 -0.45
C ASN A 120 -3.89 2.80 0.04
N ALA A 121 -4.89 1.93 0.24
CA ALA A 121 -6.18 2.32 0.80
C ALA A 121 -6.04 2.82 2.25
N VAL A 122 -5.20 2.16 3.06
CA VAL A 122 -4.84 2.61 4.42
C VAL A 122 -4.27 4.02 4.39
N LEU A 123 -3.27 4.29 3.53
CA LEU A 123 -2.65 5.61 3.42
C LEU A 123 -3.65 6.69 2.98
N CYS A 124 -4.46 6.41 1.96
CA CYS A 124 -5.49 7.32 1.50
C CYS A 124 -6.48 7.65 2.62
N ALA A 125 -6.97 6.63 3.33
CA ALA A 125 -7.94 6.83 4.39
C ALA A 125 -7.37 7.60 5.58
N ILE A 126 -6.11 7.35 5.98
CA ILE A 126 -5.45 8.12 7.04
C ILE A 126 -5.32 9.60 6.66
N VAL A 127 -5.00 9.92 5.41
CA VAL A 127 -4.87 11.31 4.93
C VAL A 127 -6.20 12.06 4.97
N PHE A 128 -7.30 11.38 4.63
CA PHE A 128 -8.64 11.97 4.61
C PHE A 128 -9.44 11.72 5.90
N ALA A 129 -8.83 11.12 6.92
CA ALA A 129 -9.50 10.89 8.20
C ALA A 129 -9.50 12.17 9.02
N ASN A 130 -10.65 12.84 9.06
CA ASN A 130 -10.86 14.07 9.81
C ASN A 130 -12.32 14.16 10.31
N ASP A 131 -12.60 15.10 11.21
CA ASP A 131 -13.84 15.11 12.00
C ASP A 131 -15.12 15.52 11.22
N LYS A 132 -15.01 15.97 9.97
CA LYS A 132 -16.17 16.46 9.20
C LYS A 132 -16.79 15.35 8.35
N LEU A 133 -18.12 15.35 8.23
CA LEU A 133 -18.86 14.40 7.38
C LEU A 133 -18.48 14.47 5.89
N VAL A 134 -18.04 15.63 5.39
CA VAL A 134 -17.53 15.78 4.01
C VAL A 134 -16.27 14.95 3.78
N ASP A 135 -15.51 14.68 4.84
CA ASP A 135 -14.28 13.89 4.79
C ASP A 135 -14.60 12.37 4.71
N ALA A 136 -15.83 11.97 5.07
CA ALA A 136 -16.33 10.60 4.91
C ALA A 136 -16.43 10.17 3.44
N GLU A 137 -16.86 11.07 2.56
CA GLU A 137 -16.95 10.79 1.13
C GLU A 137 -15.56 10.70 0.47
N LEU A 138 -14.61 11.52 0.94
CA LEU A 138 -13.26 11.60 0.39
C LEU A 138 -12.41 10.36 0.70
N TRP A 139 -12.45 9.84 1.94
CA TRP A 139 -11.72 8.59 2.24
C TRP A 139 -12.33 7.41 1.46
N PHE A 140 -13.66 7.37 1.28
CA PHE A 140 -14.32 6.32 0.52
C PHE A 140 -13.95 6.41 -0.96
N ALA A 141 -14.03 7.60 -1.58
CA ALA A 141 -13.66 7.81 -2.96
C ALA A 141 -12.19 7.47 -3.22
N SER A 142 -11.28 7.92 -2.35
CA SER A 142 -9.85 7.61 -2.47
C SER A 142 -9.54 6.13 -2.29
N THR A 143 -10.24 5.43 -1.38
CA THR A 143 -10.13 3.97 -1.22
C THR A 143 -10.53 3.24 -2.50
N ASN A 144 -11.67 3.64 -3.12
CA ASN A 144 -12.14 3.06 -4.37
C ASN A 144 -11.16 3.33 -5.53
N ILE A 145 -10.62 4.54 -5.63
CA ILE A 145 -9.60 4.87 -6.64
C ILE A 145 -8.34 4.02 -6.44
N SER A 146 -7.85 3.92 -5.19
CA SER A 146 -6.69 3.12 -4.84
C SER A 146 -6.84 1.65 -5.24
N ILE A 147 -7.97 1.02 -4.92
CA ILE A 147 -8.20 -0.37 -5.29
C ILE A 147 -8.36 -0.54 -6.81
N CYS A 148 -9.03 0.37 -7.50
CA CYS A 148 -9.14 0.36 -8.95
C CYS A 148 -7.76 0.36 -9.62
N VAL A 149 -6.84 1.22 -9.17
CA VAL A 149 -5.46 1.27 -9.68
C VAL A 149 -4.74 -0.06 -9.42
N GLY A 150 -4.85 -0.61 -8.21
CA GLY A 150 -4.23 -1.89 -7.85
C GLY A 150 -4.73 -3.07 -8.69
N VAL A 151 -6.05 -3.15 -8.90
CA VAL A 151 -6.68 -4.20 -9.71
C VAL A 151 -6.30 -4.06 -11.18
N VAL A 152 -6.37 -2.86 -11.76
CA VAL A 152 -5.99 -2.61 -13.15
C VAL A 152 -4.53 -2.98 -13.41
N TYR A 153 -3.63 -2.56 -12.51
CA TYR A 153 -2.22 -2.93 -12.60
C TYR A 153 -2.05 -4.45 -12.61
N HIS A 154 -2.73 -5.16 -11.70
CA HIS A 154 -2.66 -6.61 -11.65
C HIS A 154 -3.17 -7.27 -12.94
N SER A 155 -4.32 -6.82 -13.46
CA SER A 155 -4.89 -7.33 -14.71
C SER A 155 -3.97 -7.11 -15.93
N ILE A 156 -3.23 -6.00 -15.97
CA ILE A 156 -2.25 -5.72 -17.05
C ILE A 156 -1.08 -6.72 -16.96
N MET A 157 -0.52 -6.91 -15.77
CA MET A 157 0.63 -7.80 -15.56
C MET A 157 0.28 -9.27 -15.83
N GLU A 158 -0.93 -9.70 -15.48
CA GLU A 158 -1.40 -11.06 -15.78
C GLU A 158 -1.50 -11.32 -17.29
N LYS A 159 -1.95 -10.32 -18.06
CA LYS A 159 -1.98 -10.39 -19.53
C LYS A 159 -0.58 -10.43 -20.13
N ALA A 160 0.36 -9.64 -19.60
CA ALA A 160 1.74 -9.60 -20.09
C ALA A 160 2.51 -10.92 -19.87
N LYS A 161 2.22 -11.67 -18.79
CA LYS A 161 2.82 -13.00 -18.55
C LYS A 161 2.30 -14.11 -19.48
N LYS A 162 1.14 -13.91 -20.13
CA LYS A 162 0.51 -14.89 -21.02
C LYS A 162 0.91 -14.71 -22.50
N GLN A 163 1.67 -13.66 -22.82
CA GLN A 163 2.24 -13.38 -24.14
C GLN A 163 3.69 -13.85 -24.21
#